data_AF-A0A0H2UI55-F1
#
_entry.id   AF-A0A0H2UI55-F1
#
_cell.length_a   1.000
_cell.length_b   1.000
_cell.length_c   1.000
_cell.angle_alpha   90.00
_cell.angle_beta   90.00
_cell.angle_gamma   90.00
#
_symmetry.space_group_name_H-M   'P 1'
#
loop_
_entity.id
_entity.type
_entity.pdbx_description
1 polymer ?
#
loop_
_entity_poly.entity_id
_entity_poly.type
_entity_poly.pdbx_seq_one_letter_code
_entity_poly.pdbx_strand_id
1 'polypeptide(L)'
;MEKSLKKSLGIFKYLGIFPFNYFSGEILFSEKWFLYSSMLFSILLFNSVCITYNLHTIDLPVTQLMKLIINYSLLISISQYILGFFASVYYVDELNVAINRFYDIELLIGTMNVGNNKFLTLYLCYIYNTFIMINSPQIDLFPNSNRLQEFFASILVFQIISLNYLLFYMISFVYSLLDLIVKKLNEMNHIKDLELLLESYFLLNDSASHLQHYFNIPLININAGSFFSILTYIFMLIKLKPSLNLNLVIIIWLVLTILILFDIAFICQNLQKKCHEFDRILRRKVFEDNVGHIANNSKVYLHFTNCRIIKFSTFNFIDINYKMLSSMLAAITTYLVILLQMDDEHAQQLHEIANNYTNNTQ
;
A
#
# COMPACT_ATOMS: atom_id res chain seq x y z
N MET A 1 22.66 -7.63 -4.06
CA MET A 1 21.28 -7.41 -3.58
C MET A 1 21.07 -7.99 -2.19
N GLU A 2 21.64 -9.16 -1.89
CA GLU A 2 21.48 -9.85 -0.59
C GLU A 2 21.62 -8.90 0.60
N LYS A 3 22.68 -8.07 0.65
CA LYS A 3 22.87 -7.09 1.73
C LYS A 3 21.77 -6.02 1.80
N SER A 4 21.28 -5.53 0.66
CA SER A 4 20.25 -4.48 0.60
C SER A 4 18.88 -5.05 0.97
N LEU A 5 18.45 -6.14 0.32
CA LEU A 5 17.19 -6.81 0.60
C LEU A 5 17.14 -7.31 2.06
N LYS A 6 18.22 -7.95 2.55
CA LYS A 6 18.32 -8.41 3.94
C LYS A 6 18.26 -7.26 4.94
N LYS A 7 18.91 -6.13 4.65
CA LYS A 7 18.85 -4.93 5.51
C LYS A 7 17.44 -4.36 5.54
N SER A 8 16.78 -4.25 4.38
CA SER A 8 15.42 -3.74 4.26
C SER A 8 14.39 -4.65 4.95
N LEU A 9 14.41 -5.96 4.66
CA LEU A 9 13.55 -6.95 5.34
C LEU A 9 13.82 -7.02 6.84
N GLY A 10 15.07 -6.84 7.25
CA GLY A 10 15.47 -6.76 8.66
C GLY A 10 14.77 -5.62 9.42
N ILE A 11 14.50 -4.48 8.76
CA ILE A 11 13.76 -3.37 9.40
C ILE A 11 12.31 -3.78 9.68
N PHE A 12 11.61 -4.35 8.68
CA PHE A 12 10.20 -4.76 8.83
C PHE A 12 10.00 -5.87 9.88
N LYS A 13 11.04 -6.65 10.12
CA LYS A 13 11.08 -7.65 11.17
C LYS A 13 11.02 -7.03 12.57
N TYR A 14 11.80 -5.98 12.84
CA TYR A 14 11.73 -5.24 14.11
C TYR A 14 10.40 -4.51 14.29
N LEU A 15 9.75 -4.13 13.19
CA LEU A 15 8.43 -3.53 13.19
C LEU A 15 7.30 -4.52 13.49
N GLY A 16 7.61 -5.81 13.62
CA GLY A 16 6.61 -6.86 13.86
C GLY A 16 5.75 -7.17 12.64
N ILE A 17 6.15 -6.72 11.44
CA ILE A 17 5.39 -6.94 10.20
C ILE A 17 5.90 -8.20 9.49
N PHE A 18 7.17 -8.56 9.70
CA PHE A 18 7.83 -9.64 8.97
C PHE A 18 8.37 -10.73 9.92
N PRO A 19 7.60 -11.78 10.22
CA PRO A 19 7.96 -12.79 11.22
C PRO A 19 8.98 -13.83 10.73
N PHE A 20 9.94 -13.43 9.90
CA PHE A 20 10.85 -14.35 9.23
C PHE A 20 12.33 -14.03 9.45
N ASN A 21 13.16 -15.07 9.35
CA ASN A 21 14.62 -14.96 9.30
C ASN A 21 15.09 -15.14 7.86
N TYR A 22 16.08 -14.34 7.47
CA TYR A 22 16.77 -14.53 6.19
C TYR A 22 18.07 -15.30 6.42
N PHE A 23 18.14 -16.53 5.94
CA PHE A 23 19.31 -17.41 6.08
C PHE A 23 19.65 -18.03 4.72
N SER A 24 20.86 -17.76 4.23
CA SER A 24 21.43 -18.38 3.02
C SER A 24 20.55 -18.28 1.75
N GLY A 25 19.85 -17.16 1.55
CA GLY A 25 18.97 -16.97 0.38
C GLY A 25 17.50 -17.19 0.69
N GLU A 26 17.18 -18.02 1.68
CA GLU A 26 15.81 -18.44 2.01
C GLU A 26 15.22 -17.61 3.16
N ILE A 27 13.90 -17.41 3.11
CA ILE A 27 13.10 -16.80 4.17
C ILE A 27 12.49 -17.93 5.00
N LEU A 28 13.07 -18.19 6.16
CA LEU A 28 12.59 -19.21 7.07
C LEU A 28 11.64 -18.59 8.09
N PHE A 29 10.48 -19.22 8.29
CA PHE A 29 9.57 -18.87 9.38
C PHE A 29 10.30 -18.93 10.72
N SER A 30 10.10 -17.90 11.55
CA SER A 30 10.70 -17.86 12.86
C SER A 30 9.64 -17.69 13.93
N GLU A 31 9.43 -18.75 14.71
CA GLU A 31 8.48 -18.76 15.84
C GLU A 31 8.70 -17.59 16.80
N LYS A 32 9.97 -17.22 17.07
CA LYS A 32 10.29 -16.08 17.94
C LYS A 32 9.75 -14.76 17.40
N TRP A 33 9.92 -14.52 16.09
CA TRP A 33 9.47 -13.29 15.46
C TRP A 33 7.96 -13.30 15.22
N PHE A 34 7.39 -14.46 14.94
CA PHE A 34 5.93 -14.64 14.91
C PHE A 34 5.30 -14.34 16.27
N LEU A 35 5.83 -14.89 17.37
CA LEU A 35 5.36 -14.60 18.72
C LEU A 35 5.49 -13.10 19.06
N TYR A 36 6.62 -12.47 18.71
CA TYR A 36 6.81 -11.03 18.88
C TYR A 36 5.75 -10.22 18.11
N SER A 37 5.57 -10.51 16.81
CA SER A 37 4.54 -9.88 15.98
C SER A 37 3.14 -10.09 16.55
N SER A 38 2.81 -11.31 16.98
CA SER A 38 1.51 -11.65 17.55
C SER A 38 1.25 -10.96 18.89
N MET A 39 2.27 -10.84 19.75
CA MET A 39 2.18 -10.12 21.02
C MET A 39 1.96 -8.63 20.78
N LEU A 40 2.78 -8.04 19.91
CA LEU A 40 2.65 -6.64 19.54
C LEU A 40 1.28 -6.36 18.89
N PHE A 41 0.79 -7.26 18.05
CA PHE A 41 -0.55 -7.21 17.50
C PHE A 41 -1.64 -7.25 18.59
N SER A 42 -1.53 -8.18 19.53
CA SER A 42 -2.51 -8.34 20.61
C SER A 42 -2.59 -7.08 21.48
N ILE A 43 -1.43 -6.46 21.75
CA ILE A 43 -1.35 -5.18 22.47
C ILE A 43 -2.07 -4.07 21.69
N LEU A 44 -1.81 -3.97 20.38
CA LEU A 44 -2.45 -2.94 19.56
C LEU A 44 -3.96 -3.14 19.44
N LEU A 45 -4.41 -4.38 19.23
CA LEU A 45 -5.83 -4.72 19.18
C LEU A 45 -6.51 -4.39 20.51
N PHE A 46 -5.93 -4.79 21.64
CA PHE A 46 -6.46 -4.46 22.95
C PHE A 46 -6.59 -2.95 23.16
N ASN A 47 -5.55 -2.18 22.84
CA ASN A 47 -5.59 -0.72 22.96
C ASN A 47 -6.64 -0.09 22.06
N SER A 48 -6.79 -0.61 20.85
CA SER A 48 -7.77 -0.12 19.89
C SER A 48 -9.22 -0.34 20.38
N VAL A 49 -9.50 -1.49 21.00
CA VAL A 49 -10.79 -1.77 21.67
C VAL A 49 -10.99 -0.85 22.86
N CYS A 50 -9.96 -0.60 23.67
CA CYS A 50 -10.04 0.33 24.80
C CYS A 50 -10.34 1.77 24.34
N ILE A 51 -9.72 2.21 23.24
CA ILE A 51 -10.00 3.52 22.63
C ILE A 51 -11.46 3.58 22.20
N THR A 52 -11.95 2.58 21.47
CA THR A 52 -13.35 2.53 21.03
C THR A 52 -14.33 2.51 22.20
N TYR A 53 -14.02 1.77 23.27
CA TYR A 53 -14.82 1.75 24.48
C TYR A 53 -14.86 3.10 25.20
N ASN A 54 -13.69 3.73 25.41
CA ASN A 54 -13.60 5.05 26.04
C ASN A 54 -14.25 6.15 25.19
N LEU A 55 -14.17 6.02 23.86
CA LEU A 55 -14.90 6.90 22.96
C LEU A 55 -16.40 6.74 23.18
N HIS A 56 -16.95 5.55 23.45
CA HIS A 56 -18.38 5.39 23.68
C HIS A 56 -18.90 6.19 24.90
N THR A 57 -18.09 6.43 25.92
CA THR A 57 -18.56 7.00 27.21
C THR A 57 -18.75 8.53 27.26
N ILE A 58 -18.43 9.28 26.21
CA ILE A 58 -18.47 10.76 26.22
C ILE A 58 -19.79 11.32 25.63
N ASP A 59 -20.78 11.73 26.42
CA ASP A 59 -22.09 12.15 25.88
C ASP A 59 -22.12 13.57 25.25
N LEU A 60 -21.64 13.72 24.01
CA LEU A 60 -21.80 14.96 23.21
C LEU A 60 -22.21 14.65 21.75
N PRO A 61 -23.22 15.30 21.17
CA PRO A 61 -23.79 14.93 19.86
C PRO A 61 -22.81 15.08 18.68
N VAL A 62 -22.06 16.19 18.60
CA VAL A 62 -21.00 16.38 17.58
C VAL A 62 -19.85 15.37 17.78
N THR A 63 -19.65 14.91 19.02
CA THR A 63 -18.64 13.86 19.27
C THR A 63 -19.12 12.49 18.82
N GLN A 64 -20.43 12.20 18.74
CA GLN A 64 -20.91 10.88 18.31
C GLN A 64 -20.53 10.56 16.86
N LEU A 65 -20.71 11.51 15.94
CA LEU A 65 -20.29 11.34 14.54
C LEU A 65 -18.77 11.24 14.42
N MET A 66 -18.02 12.08 15.11
CA MET A 66 -16.56 11.98 15.15
C MET A 66 -16.07 10.65 15.72
N LYS A 67 -16.69 10.14 16.79
CA LYS A 67 -16.36 8.84 17.37
C LYS A 67 -16.64 7.71 16.39
N LEU A 68 -17.78 7.74 15.71
CA LEU A 68 -18.13 6.73 14.71
C LEU A 68 -17.08 6.71 13.60
N ILE A 69 -16.70 7.88 13.11
CA ILE A 69 -15.65 8.07 12.10
C ILE A 69 -14.30 7.55 12.59
N ILE A 70 -13.87 7.91 13.79
CA ILE A 70 -12.59 7.48 14.37
C ILE A 70 -12.60 5.96 14.58
N ASN A 71 -13.68 5.41 15.16
CA ASN A 71 -13.83 3.97 15.35
C ASN A 71 -13.81 3.21 14.02
N TYR A 72 -14.47 3.73 12.99
CA TYR A 72 -14.49 3.11 11.68
C TYR A 72 -13.11 3.12 11.01
N SER A 73 -12.40 4.26 11.04
CA SER A 73 -11.03 4.34 10.52
C SER A 73 -10.06 3.42 11.27
N LEU A 74 -10.16 3.36 12.60
CA LEU A 74 -9.40 2.45 13.44
C LEU A 74 -9.72 0.98 13.13
N LEU A 75 -11.00 0.62 12.94
CA LEU A 75 -11.42 -0.72 12.54
C LEU A 75 -10.83 -1.12 11.18
N ILE A 76 -10.88 -0.22 10.19
CA ILE A 76 -10.25 -0.43 8.87
C ILE A 76 -8.75 -0.67 9.06
N SER A 77 -8.08 0.19 9.81
CA SER A 77 -6.65 0.10 10.08
C SER A 77 -6.25 -1.23 10.76
N ILE A 78 -7.02 -1.68 11.75
CA ILE A 78 -6.83 -3.00 12.37
C ILE A 78 -7.03 -4.11 11.35
N SER A 79 -8.07 -4.04 10.53
CA SER A 79 -8.34 -5.04 9.51
C SER A 79 -7.20 -5.13 8.49
N GLN A 80 -6.58 -3.99 8.12
CA GLN A 80 -5.42 -3.92 7.23
C GLN A 80 -4.23 -4.66 7.81
N TYR A 81 -3.94 -4.39 9.07
CA TYR A 81 -2.85 -5.05 9.76
C TYR A 81 -3.11 -6.55 9.92
N ILE A 82 -4.31 -6.96 10.37
CA ILE A 82 -4.70 -8.37 10.52
C ILE A 82 -4.53 -9.12 9.21
N LEU A 83 -5.14 -8.61 8.15
CA LEU A 83 -5.12 -9.26 6.85
C LEU A 83 -3.71 -9.28 6.25
N GLY A 84 -2.91 -8.22 6.46
CA GLY A 84 -1.51 -8.19 6.08
C GLY A 84 -0.65 -9.21 6.84
N PHE A 85 -0.86 -9.33 8.14
CA PHE A 85 -0.16 -10.29 8.99
C PHE A 85 -0.48 -11.73 8.58
N PHE A 86 -1.77 -12.08 8.50
CA PHE A 86 -2.18 -13.43 8.09
C PHE A 86 -1.78 -13.75 6.65
N ALA A 87 -1.87 -12.79 5.72
CA ALA A 87 -1.38 -12.98 4.37
C ALA A 87 0.14 -13.26 4.37
N SER A 88 0.91 -12.58 5.23
CA SER A 88 2.36 -12.81 5.31
C SER A 88 2.70 -14.24 5.73
N VAL A 89 1.96 -14.78 6.71
CA VAL A 89 2.12 -16.15 7.19
C VAL A 89 1.63 -17.17 6.16
N TYR A 90 0.43 -16.96 5.58
CA TYR A 90 -0.18 -17.92 4.66
C TYR A 90 0.56 -18.03 3.33
N TYR A 91 1.08 -16.93 2.79
CA TYR A 91 1.77 -16.89 1.50
C TYR A 91 3.31 -16.84 1.63
N VAL A 92 3.87 -17.36 2.73
CA VAL A 92 5.33 -17.39 2.93
C VAL A 92 6.07 -18.14 1.83
N ASP A 93 5.51 -19.26 1.37
CA ASP A 93 6.13 -20.09 0.34
C ASP A 93 6.21 -19.35 -1.00
N GLU A 94 5.15 -18.62 -1.35
CA GLU A 94 5.11 -17.77 -2.56
C GLU A 94 6.16 -16.66 -2.49
N LEU A 95 6.31 -16.04 -1.32
CA LEU A 95 7.33 -15.01 -1.10
C LEU A 95 8.75 -15.58 -1.20
N ASN A 96 8.97 -16.79 -0.66
CA ASN A 96 10.23 -17.51 -0.75
C ASN A 96 10.62 -17.79 -2.20
N VAL A 97 9.68 -18.33 -2.97
CA VAL A 97 9.88 -18.61 -4.40
C VAL A 97 10.26 -17.32 -5.15
N ALA A 98 9.54 -16.22 -4.88
CA ALA A 98 9.86 -14.93 -5.51
C ALA A 98 11.27 -14.43 -5.15
N ILE A 99 11.67 -14.51 -3.88
CA ILE A 99 12.97 -14.01 -3.41
C ILE A 99 14.14 -14.86 -3.91
N ASN A 100 13.99 -16.18 -3.93
CA ASN A 100 15.00 -17.09 -4.50
C ASN A 100 15.22 -16.79 -5.98
N ARG A 101 14.15 -16.61 -6.75
CA ARG A 101 14.26 -16.25 -8.17
C ARG A 101 14.85 -14.87 -8.40
N PHE A 102 14.59 -13.89 -7.53
CA PHE A 102 15.28 -12.60 -7.60
C PHE A 102 16.79 -12.75 -7.38
N TYR A 103 17.21 -13.65 -6.51
CA TYR A 103 18.62 -13.97 -6.33
C TYR A 103 19.21 -14.63 -7.59
N ASP A 104 18.50 -15.58 -8.20
CA ASP A 104 18.92 -16.20 -9.47
C ASP A 104 19.07 -15.17 -10.59
N ILE A 105 18.12 -14.24 -10.72
CA ILE A 105 18.18 -13.13 -11.70
C ILE A 105 19.40 -12.25 -11.43
N GLU A 106 19.71 -11.94 -10.17
CA GLU A 106 20.93 -11.18 -9.85
C GLU A 106 22.20 -11.95 -10.24
N LEU A 107 22.26 -13.26 -10.02
CA LEU A 107 23.41 -14.07 -10.44
C LEU A 107 23.56 -14.08 -11.96
N LEU A 108 22.46 -14.14 -12.72
CA LEU A 108 22.47 -14.14 -14.18
C LEU A 108 22.85 -12.77 -14.77
N ILE A 109 22.36 -11.68 -14.19
CA ILE A 109 22.49 -10.33 -14.74
C ILE A 109 23.64 -9.56 -14.06
N GLY A 110 24.16 -10.01 -12.93
CA GLY A 110 25.16 -9.30 -12.15
C GLY A 110 24.55 -8.27 -11.18
N THR A 111 25.42 -7.73 -10.33
CA THR A 111 25.01 -6.98 -9.13
C THR A 111 24.31 -5.68 -9.46
N MET A 112 23.18 -5.43 -8.79
CA MET A 112 22.46 -4.16 -8.91
C MET A 112 22.78 -3.21 -7.76
N ASN A 113 23.17 -1.99 -8.11
CA ASN A 113 23.08 -0.86 -7.19
C ASN A 113 21.64 -0.34 -7.17
N VAL A 114 20.74 -1.08 -6.51
CA VAL A 114 19.41 -0.55 -6.21
C VAL A 114 19.60 0.64 -5.27
N GLY A 115 19.35 1.85 -5.78
CA GLY A 115 19.66 3.10 -5.09
C GLY A 115 19.05 3.15 -3.69
N ASN A 116 19.91 3.32 -2.67
CA ASN A 116 19.55 3.38 -1.24
C ASN A 116 18.62 4.54 -0.84
N ASN A 117 18.34 5.50 -1.73
CA ASN A 117 17.86 6.82 -1.36
C ASN A 117 16.37 6.91 -1.00
N LYS A 118 15.57 5.85 -1.17
CA LYS A 118 14.12 5.91 -0.91
C LYS A 118 13.72 5.59 0.53
N PHE A 119 14.60 5.03 1.37
CA PHE A 119 14.28 4.74 2.78
C PHE A 119 14.21 6.02 3.63
N LEU A 120 14.97 7.05 3.26
CA LEU A 120 15.00 8.32 3.99
C LEU A 120 13.61 8.95 4.09
N THR A 121 12.83 8.91 3.00
CA THR A 121 11.46 9.43 2.98
C THR A 121 10.57 8.72 4.01
N LEU A 122 10.73 7.39 4.17
CA LEU A 122 9.95 6.64 5.16
C LEU A 122 10.31 7.03 6.59
N TYR A 123 11.60 7.15 6.87
CA TYR A 123 12.09 7.59 8.18
C TYR A 123 11.62 9.01 8.50
N LEU A 124 11.64 9.92 7.52
CA LEU A 124 11.15 11.27 7.70
C LEU A 124 9.62 11.30 7.95
N CYS A 125 8.84 10.50 7.22
CA CYS A 125 7.41 10.35 7.49
C CYS A 125 7.14 9.78 8.88
N TYR A 126 7.94 8.82 9.36
CA TYR A 126 7.79 8.27 10.71
C TYR A 126 8.13 9.29 11.81
N ILE A 127 9.29 9.94 11.70
CA ILE A 127 9.73 10.97 12.64
C ILE A 127 8.72 12.11 12.69
N TYR A 128 8.18 12.50 11.55
CA TYR A 128 7.17 13.55 11.48
C TYR A 128 5.83 13.13 12.10
N ASN A 129 5.34 11.91 11.83
CA ASN A 129 4.10 11.42 12.41
C ASN A 129 4.20 11.25 13.93
N THR A 130 5.32 10.73 14.43
CA THR A 130 5.57 10.63 15.87
C THR A 130 5.66 12.02 16.50
N PHE A 131 6.32 12.97 15.85
CA PHE A 131 6.39 14.36 16.32
C PHE A 131 5.02 15.05 16.36
N ILE A 132 4.20 14.89 15.33
CA ILE A 132 2.83 15.45 15.32
C ILE A 132 2.00 14.84 16.42
N MET A 133 2.04 13.52 16.62
CA MET A 133 1.21 12.86 17.63
C MET A 133 1.62 13.24 19.05
N ILE A 134 2.93 13.36 19.32
CA ILE A 134 3.44 13.80 20.63
C ILE A 134 3.02 15.25 20.93
N ASN A 135 2.99 16.11 19.91
CA ASN A 135 2.67 17.53 20.05
C ASN A 135 1.23 17.87 19.68
N SER A 136 0.40 16.86 19.42
CA SER A 136 -0.97 17.03 18.95
C SER A 136 -1.82 17.61 20.08
N PRO A 137 -2.47 18.77 19.89
CA PRO A 137 -3.41 19.33 20.86
C PRO A 137 -4.71 18.50 20.98
N GLN A 138 -4.81 17.34 20.32
CA GLN A 138 -5.89 16.37 20.58
C GLN A 138 -5.92 15.90 22.03
N ILE A 139 -4.82 16.05 22.78
CA ILE A 139 -4.75 15.86 24.23
C ILE A 139 -5.86 16.67 24.95
N ASP A 140 -6.25 17.83 24.41
CA ASP A 140 -7.27 18.68 25.03
C ASP A 140 -8.70 18.27 24.64
N LEU A 141 -8.89 17.57 23.51
CA LEU A 141 -10.21 17.11 23.04
C LEU A 141 -10.69 15.85 23.77
N PHE A 142 -9.77 15.07 24.32
CA PHE A 142 -10.07 13.89 25.13
C PHE A 142 -9.42 14.04 26.51
N PRO A 143 -9.97 14.89 27.41
CA PRO A 143 -9.34 15.15 28.71
C PRO A 143 -9.17 13.90 29.59
N ASN A 144 -9.84 12.79 29.24
CA ASN A 144 -9.75 11.49 29.90
C ASN A 144 -9.03 10.40 29.08
N SER A 145 -8.49 10.69 27.88
CA SER A 145 -7.68 9.70 27.17
C SER A 145 -6.37 9.48 27.93
N ASN A 146 -6.06 8.23 28.21
CA ASN A 146 -4.75 7.89 28.74
C ASN A 146 -3.72 8.13 27.62
N ARG A 147 -2.68 8.95 27.85
CA ARG A 147 -1.56 9.20 26.91
C ARG A 147 -0.98 7.89 26.32
N LEU A 148 -1.05 6.80 27.06
CA LEU A 148 -0.68 5.46 26.59
C LEU A 148 -1.49 5.01 25.37
N GLN A 149 -2.80 5.24 25.36
CA GLN A 149 -3.68 4.86 24.24
C GLN A 149 -3.30 5.59 22.95
N GLU A 150 -3.01 6.88 23.03
CA GLU A 150 -2.58 7.70 21.90
C GLU A 150 -1.23 7.23 21.35
N PHE A 151 -0.30 6.89 22.25
CA PHE A 151 0.98 6.29 21.87
C PHE A 151 0.78 4.98 21.11
N PHE A 152 -0.08 4.07 21.60
CA PHE A 152 -0.34 2.81 20.90
C PHE A 152 -1.07 3.00 19.56
N ALA A 153 -1.98 3.97 19.45
CA ALA A 153 -2.60 4.32 18.18
C ALA A 153 -1.56 4.79 17.15
N SER A 154 -0.57 5.59 17.58
CA SER A 154 0.52 6.04 16.71
C SER A 154 1.40 4.88 16.22
N ILE A 155 1.66 3.87 17.07
CA ILE A 155 2.39 2.66 16.69
C ILE A 155 1.62 1.89 15.63
N LEU A 156 0.30 1.72 15.80
CA LEU A 156 -0.53 1.01 14.83
C LEU A 156 -0.50 1.70 13.46
N VAL A 157 -0.64 3.02 13.43
CA VAL A 157 -0.57 3.78 12.18
C VAL A 157 0.80 3.65 11.53
N PHE A 158 1.88 3.71 12.31
CA PHE A 158 3.23 3.53 11.79
C PHE A 158 3.43 2.14 11.16
N GLN A 159 2.88 1.09 11.77
CA GLN A 159 2.96 -0.26 11.23
C GLN A 159 2.21 -0.39 9.90
N ILE A 160 1.06 0.26 9.76
CA ILE A 160 0.32 0.28 8.50
C ILE A 160 1.12 1.00 7.41
N ILE A 161 1.69 2.17 7.71
CA ILE A 161 2.57 2.89 6.77
C ILE A 161 3.75 2.00 6.37
N SER A 162 4.33 1.29 7.32
CA SER A 162 5.46 0.40 7.08
C SER A 162 5.07 -0.81 6.22
N LEU A 163 3.90 -1.39 6.42
CA LEU A 163 3.37 -2.47 5.58
C LEU A 163 3.16 -1.98 4.14
N ASN A 164 2.55 -0.79 3.96
CA ASN A 164 2.36 -0.17 2.65
C ASN A 164 3.68 0.08 1.94
N TYR A 165 4.69 0.48 2.70
CA TYR A 165 6.02 0.72 2.16
C TYR A 165 6.78 -0.56 1.81
N LEU A 166 6.63 -1.65 2.57
CA LEU A 166 7.17 -2.95 2.19
C LEU A 166 6.62 -3.35 0.81
N LEU A 167 5.32 -3.18 0.60
CA LEU A 167 4.69 -3.43 -0.69
C LEU A 167 5.29 -2.54 -1.80
N PHE A 168 5.35 -1.24 -1.57
CA PHE A 168 5.93 -0.29 -2.53
C PHE A 168 7.39 -0.64 -2.86
N TYR A 169 8.18 -1.02 -1.85
CA TYR A 169 9.57 -1.42 -2.01
C TYR A 169 9.70 -2.67 -2.87
N MET A 170 8.90 -3.70 -2.62
CA MET A 170 8.96 -4.95 -3.41
C MET A 170 8.55 -4.71 -4.87
N ILE A 171 7.53 -3.90 -5.15
CA ILE A 171 7.15 -3.56 -6.53
C ILE A 171 8.22 -2.68 -7.20
N SER A 172 8.79 -1.72 -6.46
CA SER A 172 9.90 -0.89 -6.94
C SER A 172 11.14 -1.72 -7.25
N PHE A 173 11.36 -2.79 -6.48
CA PHE A 173 12.45 -3.72 -6.68
C PHE A 173 12.27 -4.52 -7.98
N VAL A 174 11.08 -5.10 -8.23
CA VAL A 174 10.71 -5.73 -9.51
C VAL A 174 10.90 -4.77 -10.69
N TYR A 175 10.46 -3.52 -10.55
CA TYR A 175 10.67 -2.49 -11.56
C TYR A 175 12.16 -2.25 -11.85
N SER A 176 12.99 -2.19 -10.82
CA SER A 176 14.43 -1.97 -10.96
C SER A 176 15.12 -3.13 -11.68
N LEU A 177 14.73 -4.38 -11.37
CA LEU A 177 15.20 -5.57 -12.08
C LEU A 177 14.83 -5.50 -13.56
N LEU A 178 13.57 -5.16 -13.85
CA LEU A 178 13.08 -5.06 -15.23
C LEU A 178 13.78 -3.95 -16.02
N ASP A 179 13.99 -2.79 -15.41
CA ASP A 179 14.73 -1.69 -16.04
C ASP A 179 16.15 -2.11 -16.40
N LEU A 180 16.82 -2.89 -15.53
CA LEU A 180 18.14 -3.42 -15.85
C LEU A 180 18.10 -4.44 -17.00
N ILE A 181 17.14 -5.36 -17.00
CA ILE A 181 16.94 -6.32 -18.11
C ILE A 181 16.76 -5.55 -19.43
N VAL A 182 15.91 -4.52 -19.44
CA VAL A 182 15.65 -3.69 -20.63
C VAL A 182 16.89 -2.94 -21.10
N LYS A 183 17.67 -2.37 -20.18
CA LYS A 183 18.95 -1.72 -20.50
C LYS A 183 19.92 -2.70 -21.15
N LYS A 184 20.12 -3.87 -20.53
CA LYS A 184 20.99 -4.90 -21.09
C LYS A 184 20.52 -5.43 -22.43
N LEU A 185 19.21 -5.59 -22.62
CA LEU A 185 18.63 -6.00 -23.90
C LEU A 185 18.96 -5.01 -25.03
N ASN A 186 18.97 -3.71 -24.74
CA ASN A 186 19.37 -2.70 -25.72
C ASN A 186 20.86 -2.79 -26.07
N GLU A 187 21.72 -3.00 -25.08
CA GLU A 187 23.19 -3.06 -25.20
C GLU A 187 23.70 -4.38 -25.79
N MET A 188 22.82 -5.37 -25.88
CA MET A 188 23.17 -6.72 -26.27
C MET A 188 23.63 -6.84 -27.74
N ASN A 189 24.77 -7.54 -27.93
CA ASN A 189 25.36 -7.83 -29.24
C ASN A 189 25.38 -9.34 -29.59
N HIS A 190 25.35 -10.25 -28.61
CA HIS A 190 25.50 -11.70 -28.85
C HIS A 190 24.26 -12.49 -28.46
N ILE A 191 23.80 -13.40 -29.33
CA ILE A 191 22.56 -14.20 -29.14
C ILE A 191 22.52 -14.94 -27.79
N LYS A 192 23.65 -15.43 -27.27
CA LYS A 192 23.70 -16.10 -25.96
C LYS A 192 23.22 -15.21 -24.82
N ASP A 193 23.52 -13.91 -24.89
CA ASP A 193 23.07 -12.94 -23.90
C ASP A 193 21.54 -12.75 -23.97
N LEU A 194 20.93 -12.95 -25.15
CA LEU A 194 19.48 -12.86 -25.32
C LEU A 194 18.78 -13.95 -24.53
N GLU A 195 19.29 -15.18 -24.64
CA GLU A 195 18.71 -16.33 -23.97
C GLU A 195 18.75 -16.18 -22.45
N LEU A 196 19.85 -15.64 -21.93
CA LEU A 196 19.99 -15.32 -20.50
C LEU A 196 19.04 -14.19 -20.06
N LEU A 197 18.87 -13.16 -20.88
CA LEU A 197 17.95 -12.05 -20.58
C LEU A 197 16.48 -12.47 -20.65
N LEU A 198 16.10 -13.32 -21.62
CA LEU A 198 14.76 -13.90 -21.72
C LEU A 198 14.48 -14.81 -20.52
N GLU A 199 15.43 -15.65 -20.14
CA GLU A 199 15.30 -16.51 -18.97
C GLU A 199 15.13 -15.68 -17.69
N SER A 200 15.93 -14.64 -17.52
CA SER A 200 15.80 -13.70 -16.41
C SER A 200 14.45 -12.97 -16.42
N TYR A 201 13.94 -12.59 -17.59
CA TYR A 201 12.62 -11.98 -17.73
C TYR A 201 11.51 -12.96 -17.35
N PHE A 202 11.59 -14.23 -17.77
CA PHE A 202 10.63 -15.26 -17.38
C PHE A 202 10.62 -15.49 -15.87
N LEU A 203 11.81 -15.63 -15.26
CA LEU A 203 11.94 -15.73 -13.80
C LEU A 203 11.36 -14.50 -13.10
N LEU A 204 11.58 -13.30 -13.64
CA LEU A 204 11.06 -12.05 -13.07
C LEU A 204 9.53 -12.01 -13.13
N ASN A 205 8.95 -12.38 -14.27
CA ASN A 205 7.51 -12.42 -14.44
C ASN A 205 6.85 -13.46 -13.53
N ASP A 206 7.47 -14.63 -13.41
CA ASP A 206 7.01 -15.70 -12.51
C ASP A 206 7.09 -15.24 -11.04
N SER A 207 8.20 -14.61 -10.63
CA SER A 207 8.36 -14.02 -9.30
C SER A 207 7.36 -12.89 -9.01
N ALA A 208 7.10 -12.04 -9.98
CA ALA A 208 6.12 -10.97 -9.86
C ALA A 208 4.69 -11.53 -9.69
N SER A 209 4.39 -12.67 -10.32
CA SER A 209 3.10 -13.34 -10.12
C SER A 209 2.93 -13.86 -8.69
N HIS A 210 3.96 -14.49 -8.10
CA HIS A 210 3.93 -14.90 -6.69
C HIS A 210 3.84 -13.72 -5.73
N LEU A 211 4.58 -12.64 -5.99
CA LEU A 211 4.42 -11.40 -5.22
C LEU A 211 3.02 -10.83 -5.34
N GLN A 212 2.41 -10.85 -6.52
CA GLN A 212 1.04 -10.39 -6.71
C GLN A 212 0.08 -11.25 -5.86
N HIS A 213 0.22 -12.58 -5.88
CA HIS A 213 -0.57 -13.47 -5.02
C HIS A 213 -0.44 -13.13 -3.54
N TYR A 214 0.80 -12.94 -3.06
CA TYR A 214 1.09 -12.50 -1.69
C TYR A 214 0.44 -11.15 -1.35
N PHE A 215 0.53 -10.17 -2.25
CA PHE A 215 0.06 -8.81 -2.02
C PHE A 215 -1.42 -8.57 -2.36
N ASN A 216 -2.14 -9.52 -2.95
CA ASN A 216 -3.54 -9.33 -3.36
C ASN A 216 -4.44 -8.85 -2.21
N ILE A 217 -4.36 -9.52 -1.05
CA ILE A 217 -5.15 -9.19 0.14
C ILE A 217 -4.72 -7.83 0.74
N PRO A 218 -3.42 -7.58 1.00
CA PRO A 218 -2.96 -6.26 1.43
C PRO A 218 -3.40 -5.13 0.48
N LEU A 219 -3.25 -5.30 -0.84
CA LEU A 219 -3.58 -4.28 -1.83
C LEU A 219 -5.06 -3.92 -1.84
N ILE A 220 -5.97 -4.90 -1.78
CA ILE A 220 -7.40 -4.58 -1.73
C ILE A 220 -7.72 -3.77 -0.48
N ASN A 221 -7.10 -4.12 0.64
CA ASN A 221 -7.40 -3.46 1.90
C ASN A 221 -6.78 -2.06 1.96
N ILE A 222 -5.59 -1.87 1.38
CA ILE A 222 -4.98 -0.55 1.19
C ILE A 222 -5.88 0.33 0.33
N ASN A 223 -6.37 -0.18 -0.80
CA ASN A 223 -7.22 0.60 -1.70
C ASN A 223 -8.58 0.94 -1.06
N ALA A 224 -9.25 -0.05 -0.46
CA ALA A 224 -10.53 0.15 0.21
C ALA A 224 -10.39 1.07 1.44
N GLY A 225 -9.39 0.83 2.28
CA GLY A 225 -9.18 1.67 3.46
C GLY A 225 -8.77 3.09 3.10
N SER A 226 -7.93 3.29 2.07
CA SER A 226 -7.58 4.63 1.60
C SER A 226 -8.79 5.36 1.02
N PHE A 227 -9.68 4.66 0.29
CA PHE A 227 -10.94 5.22 -0.19
C PHE A 227 -11.77 5.80 0.95
N PHE A 228 -12.04 4.97 1.97
CA PHE A 228 -12.84 5.38 3.11
C PHE A 228 -12.16 6.48 3.93
N SER A 229 -10.85 6.40 4.14
CA SER A 229 -10.08 7.42 4.85
C SER A 229 -10.15 8.78 4.15
N ILE A 230 -9.96 8.82 2.82
CA ILE A 230 -10.05 10.08 2.05
C ILE A 230 -11.46 10.66 2.15
N LEU A 231 -12.50 9.85 1.91
CA LEU A 231 -13.90 10.28 2.03
C LEU A 231 -14.18 10.89 3.41
N THR A 232 -13.72 10.19 4.45
CA THR A 232 -13.89 10.58 5.85
C THR A 232 -13.16 11.88 6.19
N TYR A 233 -11.89 12.03 5.78
CA TYR A 233 -11.10 13.24 6.01
C TYR A 233 -11.72 14.46 5.33
N ILE A 234 -12.15 14.33 4.07
CA ILE A 234 -12.78 15.44 3.35
C ILE A 234 -14.11 15.80 4.02
N PHE A 235 -14.92 14.82 4.40
CA PHE A 235 -16.17 15.05 5.11
C PHE A 235 -15.95 15.80 6.43
N MET A 236 -14.95 15.40 7.24
CA MET A 236 -14.61 16.09 8.48
C MET A 236 -14.18 17.54 8.25
N LEU A 237 -13.36 17.81 7.23
CA LEU A 237 -12.94 19.16 6.88
C LEU A 237 -14.11 20.07 6.49
N ILE A 238 -15.10 19.53 5.77
CA ILE A 238 -16.25 20.31 5.28
C ILE A 238 -17.28 20.55 6.40
N LYS A 239 -17.69 19.49 7.11
CA LYS A 239 -18.85 19.56 8.03
C LYS A 239 -18.49 20.00 9.44
N LEU A 240 -17.38 19.50 10.00
CA LEU A 240 -17.12 19.66 11.44
C LEU A 240 -16.41 20.98 11.78
N LYS A 241 -15.82 21.66 10.78
CA LYS A 241 -15.02 22.89 10.95
C LYS A 241 -14.15 22.83 12.21
N PRO A 242 -13.28 21.82 12.35
CA PRO A 242 -12.55 21.64 13.59
C PRO A 242 -11.55 22.78 13.83
N SER A 243 -10.89 22.77 14.99
CA SER A 243 -9.84 23.74 15.31
C SER A 243 -8.74 23.76 14.23
N LEU A 244 -8.05 24.89 14.08
CA LEU A 244 -7.03 25.07 13.05
C LEU A 244 -5.94 23.98 13.10
N ASN A 245 -5.50 23.60 14.30
CA ASN A 245 -4.51 22.54 14.47
C ASN A 245 -5.01 21.18 14.00
N LEU A 246 -6.28 20.84 14.31
CA LEU A 246 -6.88 19.59 13.88
C LEU A 246 -7.12 19.57 12.36
N ASN A 247 -7.50 20.70 11.75
CA ASN A 247 -7.57 20.83 10.29
C ASN A 247 -6.22 20.52 9.62
N LEU A 248 -5.12 21.10 10.13
CA LEU A 248 -3.79 20.85 9.59
C LEU A 248 -3.42 19.36 9.67
N VAL A 249 -3.68 18.71 10.80
CA VAL A 249 -3.45 17.27 10.96
C VAL A 249 -4.27 16.46 9.95
N ILE A 250 -5.56 16.75 9.80
CA ILE A 250 -6.42 16.05 8.83
C ILE A 250 -5.92 16.26 7.39
N ILE A 251 -5.53 17.48 7.01
CA ILE A 251 -4.99 17.79 5.69
C ILE A 251 -3.70 17.02 5.43
N ILE A 252 -2.80 16.93 6.41
CA ILE A 252 -1.56 16.16 6.29
C ILE A 252 -1.86 14.68 6.06
N TRP A 253 -2.77 14.09 6.84
CA TRP A 253 -3.17 12.69 6.67
C TRP A 253 -3.84 12.42 5.32
N LEU A 254 -4.68 13.35 4.87
CA LEU A 254 -5.31 13.31 3.56
C LEU A 254 -4.26 13.31 2.44
N VAL A 255 -3.31 14.25 2.48
CA VAL A 255 -2.22 14.35 1.50
C VAL A 255 -1.35 13.08 1.52
N LEU A 256 -0.98 12.59 2.70
CA LEU A 256 -0.18 11.37 2.83
C LEU A 256 -0.90 10.16 2.22
N THR A 257 -2.19 10.01 2.49
CA THR A 257 -3.00 8.89 1.97
C THR A 257 -3.09 8.94 0.44
N ILE A 258 -3.29 10.13 -0.13
CA ILE A 258 -3.31 10.33 -1.59
C ILE A 258 -1.94 10.04 -2.20
N LEU A 259 -0.85 10.48 -1.57
CA LEU A 259 0.52 10.23 -2.05
C LEU A 259 0.83 8.73 -2.08
N ILE A 260 0.47 7.97 -1.03
CA ILE A 260 0.68 6.52 -0.99
C ILE A 260 -0.07 5.82 -2.15
N LEU A 261 -1.34 6.17 -2.37
CA LEU A 261 -2.12 5.63 -3.48
C LEU A 261 -1.52 5.98 -4.84
N PHE A 262 -1.08 7.22 -4.99
CA PHE A 262 -0.45 7.70 -6.22
C PHE A 262 0.88 7.00 -6.50
N ASP A 263 1.73 6.82 -5.48
CA ASP A 263 3.01 6.14 -5.61
C ASP A 263 2.85 4.67 -6.01
N ILE A 264 1.90 3.96 -5.39
CA ILE A 264 1.58 2.58 -5.75
C ILE A 264 1.07 2.49 -7.20
N ALA A 265 0.14 3.36 -7.60
CA ALA A 265 -0.37 3.38 -8.97
C ALA A 265 0.71 3.78 -9.98
N PHE A 266 1.56 4.75 -9.64
CA PHE A 266 2.66 5.23 -10.47
C PHE A 266 3.67 4.11 -10.73
N ILE A 267 4.11 3.39 -9.70
CA ILE A 267 5.08 2.31 -9.89
C ILE A 267 4.50 1.14 -10.67
N CYS A 268 3.23 0.76 -10.43
CA CYS A 268 2.55 -0.30 -11.19
C CYS A 268 2.41 0.10 -12.67
N GLN A 269 2.01 1.33 -12.96
CA GLN A 269 1.88 1.83 -14.33
C GLN A 269 3.23 1.88 -15.05
N ASN A 270 4.31 2.29 -14.37
CA ASN A 270 5.64 2.34 -14.95
C ASN A 270 6.20 0.94 -15.20
N LEU A 271 5.94 -0.01 -14.31
CA LEU A 271 6.29 -1.41 -14.52
C LEU A 271 5.63 -1.96 -15.79
N GLN A 272 4.33 -1.70 -15.98
CA GLN A 272 3.61 -2.11 -17.18
C GLN A 272 4.18 -1.45 -18.44
N LYS A 273 4.45 -0.13 -18.41
CA LYS A 273 5.12 0.58 -19.52
C LYS A 273 6.46 -0.05 -19.86
N LYS A 274 7.22 -0.45 -18.85
CA LYS A 274 8.56 -1.03 -19.04
C LYS A 274 8.52 -2.45 -19.58
N CYS A 275 7.48 -3.23 -19.24
CA CYS A 275 7.20 -4.52 -19.90
C CYS A 275 6.91 -4.32 -21.39
N HIS A 276 6.08 -3.34 -21.76
CA HIS A 276 5.81 -3.05 -23.17
C HIS A 276 7.06 -2.55 -23.92
N GLU A 277 7.93 -1.82 -23.23
CA GLU A 277 9.21 -1.39 -23.80
C GLU A 277 10.13 -2.59 -24.08
N PHE A 278 10.22 -3.54 -23.15
CA PHE A 278 10.92 -4.81 -23.35
C PHE A 278 10.42 -5.52 -24.62
N ASP A 279 9.11 -5.72 -24.74
CA ASP A 279 8.51 -6.38 -25.91
C ASP A 279 8.79 -5.63 -27.22
N ARG A 280 8.74 -4.30 -27.18
CA ARG A 280 9.03 -3.46 -28.34
C ARG A 280 10.49 -3.61 -28.78
N ILE A 281 11.43 -3.58 -27.85
CA ILE A 281 12.86 -3.75 -28.14
C ILE A 281 13.14 -5.15 -28.66
N LEU A 282 12.58 -6.18 -28.02
CA LEU A 282 12.73 -7.57 -28.44
C LEU A 282 12.21 -7.76 -29.87
N ARG A 283 11.00 -7.26 -30.19
CA ARG A 283 10.46 -7.31 -31.55
C ARG A 283 11.37 -6.60 -32.55
N ARG A 284 11.87 -5.41 -32.23
CA ARG A 284 12.79 -4.68 -33.10
C ARG A 284 14.05 -5.50 -33.38
N LYS A 285 14.68 -6.09 -32.35
CA LYS A 285 15.87 -6.95 -32.50
C LYS A 285 15.59 -8.19 -33.36
N VAL A 286 14.40 -8.78 -33.24
CA VAL A 286 13.96 -9.90 -34.09
C VAL A 286 13.83 -9.47 -35.56
N PHE A 287 13.28 -8.27 -35.82
CA PHE A 287 13.16 -7.74 -37.18
C PHE A 287 14.49 -7.28 -37.80
N GLU A 288 15.41 -6.77 -36.98
CA GLU A 288 16.75 -6.35 -37.42
C GLU A 288 17.67 -7.54 -37.74
N ASP A 289 17.32 -8.75 -37.29
CA ASP A 289 18.09 -9.96 -37.54
C ASP A 289 17.82 -10.52 -38.94
N ASN A 290 18.62 -10.05 -39.90
CA ASN A 290 18.58 -10.51 -41.29
C ASN A 290 18.93 -12.01 -41.46
N VAL A 291 19.64 -12.61 -40.51
CA VAL A 291 20.08 -14.02 -40.59
C VAL A 291 19.02 -14.96 -40.01
N GLY A 292 18.10 -14.44 -39.19
CA GLY A 292 16.99 -15.19 -38.60
C GLY A 292 17.38 -16.09 -37.43
N HIS A 293 18.58 -15.95 -36.85
CA HIS A 293 18.99 -16.72 -35.67
C HIS A 293 18.15 -16.41 -34.42
N ILE A 294 17.82 -15.14 -34.20
CA ILE A 294 16.97 -14.66 -33.12
C ILE A 294 15.52 -15.09 -33.38
N ALA A 295 15.04 -14.95 -34.62
CA ALA A 295 13.68 -15.32 -35.00
C ALA A 295 13.41 -16.83 -34.83
N ASN A 296 14.41 -17.67 -35.11
CA ASN A 296 14.32 -19.12 -34.96
C ASN A 296 14.57 -19.62 -33.52
N ASN A 297 14.85 -18.72 -32.56
CA ASN A 297 15.08 -19.10 -31.19
C ASN A 297 13.77 -19.52 -30.50
N SER A 298 13.73 -20.74 -29.94
CA SER A 298 12.53 -21.29 -29.30
C SER A 298 12.08 -20.47 -28.07
N LYS A 299 13.01 -19.87 -27.32
CA LYS A 299 12.68 -19.01 -26.16
C LYS A 299 12.02 -17.71 -26.61
N VAL A 300 12.45 -17.13 -27.72
CA VAL A 300 11.82 -15.93 -28.32
C VAL A 300 10.42 -16.25 -28.80
N TYR A 301 10.25 -17.37 -29.49
CA TYR A 301 8.94 -17.85 -29.92
C TYR A 301 8.00 -18.10 -28.74
N LEU A 302 8.50 -18.74 -27.67
CA LEU A 302 7.77 -18.96 -26.44
C LEU A 302 7.35 -17.65 -25.77
N HIS A 303 8.22 -16.63 -25.76
CA HIS A 303 7.89 -15.30 -25.24
C HIS A 303 6.70 -14.69 -25.97
N PHE A 304 6.74 -14.67 -27.31
CA PHE A 304 5.63 -14.11 -28.11
C PHE A 304 4.35 -14.94 -28.03
N THR A 305 4.46 -16.26 -27.84
CA THR A 305 3.29 -17.12 -27.66
C THR A 305 2.63 -16.87 -26.30
N ASN A 306 3.42 -16.69 -25.24
CA ASN A 306 2.90 -16.55 -23.88
C ASN A 306 2.52 -15.11 -23.51
N CYS A 307 3.16 -14.09 -24.10
CA CYS A 307 2.91 -12.65 -23.92
C CYS A 307 2.39 -12.25 -22.52
N ARG A 308 3.07 -12.71 -21.46
CA ARG A 308 2.65 -12.41 -20.08
C ARG A 308 3.20 -11.04 -19.69
N ILE A 309 2.31 -10.05 -19.63
CA ILE A 309 2.65 -8.72 -19.14
C ILE A 309 2.51 -8.73 -17.62
N ILE A 310 3.57 -8.33 -16.91
CA ILE A 310 3.52 -8.17 -15.45
C ILE A 310 2.53 -7.07 -15.12
N LYS A 311 1.48 -7.44 -14.38
CA LYS A 311 0.37 -6.54 -14.06
C LYS A 311 -0.10 -6.79 -12.64
N PHE A 312 0.14 -5.82 -11.76
CA PHE A 312 -0.41 -5.86 -10.41
C PHE A 312 -1.89 -5.47 -10.46
N SER A 313 -2.73 -6.42 -10.08
CA SER A 313 -4.17 -6.24 -9.96
C SER A 313 -4.65 -6.81 -8.64
N THR A 314 -5.71 -6.24 -8.08
CA THR A 314 -6.37 -6.78 -6.89
C THR A 314 -7.32 -7.90 -7.32
N PHE A 315 -7.07 -9.12 -6.84
CA PHE A 315 -7.87 -10.31 -7.13
C PHE A 315 -8.12 -10.56 -8.63
N ASN A 316 -7.21 -10.13 -9.51
CA ASN A 316 -7.39 -10.17 -10.97
C ASN A 316 -8.66 -9.43 -11.47
N PHE A 317 -9.25 -8.56 -10.65
CA PHE A 317 -10.48 -7.81 -10.97
C PHE A 317 -10.18 -6.34 -11.25
N ILE A 318 -9.40 -5.67 -10.39
CA ILE A 318 -9.10 -4.24 -10.54
C ILE A 318 -7.61 -4.04 -10.75
N ASP A 319 -7.27 -3.48 -11.90
CA ASP A 319 -5.91 -3.09 -12.24
C ASP A 319 -5.47 -1.86 -11.46
N ILE A 320 -4.30 -1.94 -10.84
CA ILE A 320 -3.76 -0.82 -10.07
C ILE A 320 -3.09 0.14 -11.05
N ASN A 321 -3.85 1.13 -11.50
CA ASN A 321 -3.39 2.15 -12.45
C ASN A 321 -4.11 3.50 -12.19
N TYR A 322 -3.78 4.52 -12.98
CA TYR A 322 -4.42 5.84 -12.85
C TYR A 322 -5.93 5.83 -13.12
N LYS A 323 -6.45 4.87 -13.88
CA LYS A 323 -7.90 4.75 -14.11
C LYS A 323 -8.61 4.39 -12.81
N MET A 324 -8.06 3.45 -12.05
CA MET A 324 -8.57 3.10 -10.72
C MET A 324 -8.61 4.32 -9.80
N LEU A 325 -7.53 5.10 -9.74
CA LEU A 325 -7.48 6.32 -8.91
C LEU A 325 -8.53 7.36 -9.35
N SER A 326 -8.68 7.57 -10.66
CA SER A 326 -9.71 8.47 -11.19
C SER A 326 -11.12 8.01 -10.81
N SER A 327 -11.41 6.71 -10.93
CA SER A 327 -12.69 6.12 -10.50
C SER A 327 -12.93 6.28 -9.00
N MET A 328 -11.89 6.11 -8.17
CA MET A 328 -11.98 6.34 -6.72
C MET A 328 -12.31 7.80 -6.41
N LEU A 329 -11.62 8.75 -7.04
CA LEU A 329 -11.88 10.18 -6.84
C LEU A 329 -13.29 10.58 -7.27
N ALA A 330 -13.74 10.11 -8.43
CA ALA A 330 -15.11 10.35 -8.90
C ALA A 330 -16.15 9.82 -7.90
N ALA A 331 -15.97 8.60 -7.41
CA ALA A 331 -16.86 8.01 -6.42
C ALA A 331 -16.86 8.79 -5.09
N ILE A 332 -15.68 9.21 -4.60
CA ILE A 332 -15.58 10.05 -3.39
C ILE A 332 -16.34 11.36 -3.59
N THR A 333 -16.17 12.04 -4.73
CA THR A 333 -16.92 13.27 -5.03
C THR A 333 -18.43 13.01 -5.05
N THR A 334 -18.90 11.94 -5.70
CA THR A 334 -20.32 11.58 -5.72
C THR A 334 -20.85 11.34 -4.31
N TYR A 335 -20.15 10.56 -3.48
CA TYR A 335 -20.58 10.32 -2.10
C TYR A 335 -20.57 11.58 -1.25
N LEU A 336 -19.58 12.47 -1.42
CA LEU A 336 -19.55 13.75 -0.71
C LEU A 336 -20.75 14.63 -1.07
N VAL A 337 -21.11 14.71 -2.36
CA VAL A 337 -22.29 15.47 -2.81
C VAL A 337 -23.56 14.90 -2.18
N ILE A 338 -23.74 13.57 -2.21
CA ILE A 338 -24.90 12.91 -1.59
C ILE A 338 -24.95 13.22 -0.09
N LEU A 339 -23.84 13.06 0.63
CA LEU A 339 -23.76 13.33 2.07
C LEU A 339 -24.03 14.81 2.40
N LEU A 340 -23.64 15.73 1.54
CA LEU A 340 -23.92 17.16 1.71
C LEU A 340 -25.40 17.47 1.49
N GLN A 341 -26.02 16.91 0.45
CA GLN A 341 -27.43 17.14 0.10
C GLN A 341 -28.40 16.57 1.14
N MET A 342 -28.12 15.37 1.68
CA MET A 342 -28.98 14.76 2.70
C MET A 342 -29.07 15.60 3.99
N ASP A 343 -28.02 16.36 4.31
CA ASP A 343 -28.00 17.22 5.50
C ASP A 343 -28.89 18.46 5.29
N ASP A 344 -28.87 19.04 4.08
CA ASP A 344 -29.68 20.22 3.73
C ASP A 344 -31.18 19.89 3.67
N GLU A 345 -31.55 18.74 3.09
CA GLU A 345 -32.94 18.28 3.04
C GLU A 345 -33.52 18.04 4.44
N HIS A 346 -32.72 17.46 5.35
CA HIS A 346 -33.19 17.19 6.70
C HIS A 346 -33.35 18.48 7.52
N ALA A 347 -32.46 19.45 7.32
CA ALA A 347 -32.59 20.79 7.90
C ALA A 347 -33.85 21.52 7.40
N GLN A 348 -34.18 21.41 6.10
CA GLN A 348 -35.40 21.99 5.53
C GLN A 348 -36.67 21.35 6.11
N GLN A 349 -36.71 20.03 6.23
CA GLN A 349 -37.85 19.32 6.83
C GLN A 349 -38.10 19.75 8.29
N LEU A 350 -37.04 19.92 9.09
CA LEU A 350 -37.17 20.39 10.46
C LEU A 350 -37.71 21.83 10.54
N HIS A 351 -37.29 22.70 9.62
CA HIS A 351 -37.82 24.06 9.52
C HIS A 351 -39.32 24.07 9.14
N GLU A 352 -39.74 23.23 8.20
CA GLU A 352 -41.16 23.11 7.83
C GLU A 352 -42.01 22.60 9.00
N ILE A 353 -41.53 21.58 9.73
CA ILE A 353 -42.21 21.05 10.92
C ILE A 353 -42.34 22.16 11.98
N ALA A 354 -41.28 22.91 12.26
CA ALA A 354 -41.30 24.00 13.23
C ALA A 354 -42.31 25.10 12.85
N ASN A 355 -42.34 25.51 11.58
CA ASN A 355 -43.28 26.52 11.08
C ASN A 355 -44.74 26.06 11.15
N ASN A 356 -45.00 24.79 10.88
CA ASN A 356 -46.35 24.22 11.00
C ASN A 356 -46.83 24.16 12.45
N TYR A 357 -45.95 23.89 13.41
CA TYR A 357 -46.30 23.96 14.84
C TYR A 357 -46.63 25.39 15.29
N THR A 358 -45.85 26.40 14.86
CA THR A 358 -46.13 27.80 15.24
C THR A 358 -47.44 28.31 14.66
N ASN A 359 -47.79 27.92 13.44
CA ASN A 359 -49.02 28.36 12.78
C ASN A 359 -50.28 27.70 13.35
N ASN A 360 -50.17 26.51 13.94
CA ASN A 360 -51.31 25.80 14.56
C ASN A 360 -51.59 26.24 16.01
N THR A 361 -50.72 27.06 16.61
CA THR A 361 -50.88 27.58 17.98
C THR A 361 -51.39 29.03 18.06
N GLN A 362 -51.58 29.68 16.91
CA GLN A 362 -52.25 30.98 16.77
C GLN A 362 -53.71 30.77 16.37
#